data_AF-A0A075I0W0-F1
#
_entry.id   AF-A0A075I0W0-F1
#
_cell.length_a   1.000
_cell.length_b   1.000
_cell.length_c   1.000
_cell.angle_alpha   90.00
_cell.angle_beta   90.00
_cell.angle_gamma   90.00
#
_symmetry.space_group_name_H-M   'P 1'
#
loop_
_entity.id
_entity.type
_entity.pdbx_description
1 polymer ?
#
loop_
_entity_poly.entity_id
_entity_poly.type
_entity_poly.pdbx_seq_one_letter_code
_entity_poly.pdbx_strand_id
1 'polypeptide(L)'
;MITILAGGTGSVKLVRGLATQRTDVNVICNVGDNYWLYGMYVCPDIDTITYGLAELLDVERGWGIKKDTFGFYVRWKFLAKRRGLELVTGILLHI
;
A
#
# COMPACT_ATOMS: atom_id res chain seq x y z
N MET A 1 -0.57 -26.42 -3.47
CA MET A 1 0.07 -25.10 -3.58
C MET A 1 -0.74 -24.27 -4.55
N ILE A 2 -1.20 -23.08 -4.14
CA ILE A 2 -1.92 -22.13 -5.01
C ILE A 2 -1.03 -20.90 -5.20
N THR A 3 -0.88 -20.42 -6.44
CA THR A 3 -0.13 -19.19 -6.74
C THR A 3 -1.07 -18.14 -7.32
N ILE A 4 -1.01 -16.92 -6.79
CA ILE A 4 -1.88 -15.81 -7.15
C ILE A 4 -1.02 -14.67 -7.70
N LEU A 5 -1.39 -14.16 -8.87
CA LEU A 5 -0.87 -12.87 -9.35
C LEU A 5 -1.73 -11.77 -8.73
N ALA A 6 -1.10 -10.85 -8.00
CA ALA A 6 -1.79 -9.84 -7.20
C ALA A 6 -1.33 -8.43 -7.61
N GLY A 7 -2.30 -7.53 -7.75
CA GLY A 7 -2.09 -6.10 -7.97
C GLY A 7 -3.35 -5.35 -7.57
N GLY A 8 -3.18 -4.14 -7.07
CA GLY A 8 -4.24 -3.29 -6.55
C GLY A 8 -4.97 -3.85 -5.32
N THR A 9 -5.92 -3.05 -4.84
CA THR A 9 -6.70 -3.28 -3.61
C THR A 9 -7.74 -4.40 -3.71
N GLY A 10 -8.06 -4.87 -4.92
CA GLY A 10 -8.97 -6.01 -5.13
C GLY A 10 -8.33 -7.35 -4.74
N SER A 11 -7.07 -7.54 -5.11
CA SER A 11 -6.36 -8.81 -4.96
C SER A 11 -6.16 -9.22 -3.50
N VAL A 12 -5.91 -8.26 -2.60
CA VAL A 12 -5.72 -8.53 -1.17
C VAL A 12 -6.96 -9.16 -0.52
N LYS A 13 -8.17 -8.85 -1.01
CA LYS A 13 -9.42 -9.46 -0.49
C LYS A 13 -9.46 -10.96 -0.78
N LEU A 14 -9.10 -11.35 -2.00
CA LEU A 14 -9.01 -12.75 -2.42
C LEU A 14 -7.92 -13.49 -1.64
N VAL A 15 -6.72 -12.89 -1.56
CA VAL A 15 -5.57 -13.48 -0.86
C VAL A 15 -5.89 -13.72 0.62
N ARG A 16 -6.48 -12.74 1.32
CA ARG A 16 -6.89 -12.90 2.72
C ARG A 16 -7.92 -14.02 2.88
N GLY A 17 -8.93 -14.08 2.02
CA GLY A 17 -9.92 -15.15 2.04
C GLY A 17 -9.28 -16.54 1.90
N LEU A 18 -8.41 -16.71 0.90
CA LEU A 18 -7.72 -17.98 0.65
C LEU A 18 -6.77 -18.38 1.79
N ALA A 19 -6.05 -17.41 2.38
CA ALA A 19 -5.14 -17.65 3.50
C ALA A 19 -5.87 -18.13 4.77
N THR A 20 -7.18 -17.86 4.92
CA THR A 20 -7.97 -18.45 6.03
C THR A 20 -8.26 -19.94 5.84
N GLN A 21 -8.22 -20.44 4.61
CA GLN A 21 -8.58 -21.83 4.27
C GLN A 21 -7.35 -22.70 3.99
N ARG A 22 -6.20 -22.08 3.74
CA ARG A 22 -5.00 -22.76 3.24
C ARG A 22 -3.73 -22.11 3.77
N THR A 23 -2.71 -22.93 4.00
CA THR A 23 -1.37 -22.48 4.41
C THR A 23 -0.36 -22.46 3.26
N ASP A 24 -0.72 -22.99 2.09
CA ASP A 24 0.15 -23.16 0.91
C ASP A 24 -0.18 -22.16 -0.22
N VAL A 25 -0.37 -20.89 0.16
CA VAL A 25 -0.68 -19.77 -0.75
C VAL A 25 0.59 -18.98 -1.05
N ASN A 26 0.94 -18.89 -2.33
CA ASN A 26 2.01 -18.03 -2.83
C ASN A 26 1.40 -16.82 -3.53
N VAL A 27 1.96 -15.65 -3.32
CA VAL A 27 1.52 -14.40 -3.95
C VAL A 27 2.69 -13.80 -4.74
N ILE A 28 2.45 -13.51 -6.01
CA ILE A 28 3.37 -12.76 -6.88
C ILE A 28 2.74 -11.39 -7.07
N CYS A 29 3.33 -10.37 -6.44
CA CYS A 29 2.82 -9.01 -6.49
C CYS A 29 3.32 -8.25 -7.72
N ASN A 30 2.47 -7.37 -8.24
CA ASN A 30 2.83 -6.36 -9.21
C ASN A 30 3.92 -5.43 -8.63
N VAL A 31 4.86 -5.06 -9.51
CA VAL A 31 5.97 -4.13 -9.21
C VAL A 31 5.96 -2.91 -10.12
N GLY A 32 5.04 -2.83 -11.09
CA GLY A 32 4.93 -1.72 -12.04
C GLY A 32 4.61 -0.39 -11.36
N ASP A 33 4.01 -0.44 -10.17
CA ASP A 33 3.61 0.72 -9.40
C ASP A 33 4.62 1.04 -8.28
N ASN A 34 5.80 0.44 -8.29
CA ASN A 34 6.87 0.78 -7.35
C ASN A 34 7.54 2.09 -7.74
N TYR A 35 7.88 2.94 -6.76
CA TYR A 35 8.47 4.25 -7.03
C TYR A 35 9.30 4.78 -5.86
N TRP A 36 10.15 5.76 -6.17
CA TRP A 36 10.87 6.53 -5.16
C TRP A 36 10.07 7.76 -4.75
N LEU A 37 9.82 7.92 -3.45
CA LEU A 37 9.14 9.06 -2.86
C LEU A 37 9.91 9.57 -1.65
N TYR A 38 10.33 10.84 -1.67
CA TYR A 38 11.05 11.47 -0.57
C TYR A 38 12.30 10.70 -0.09
N GLY A 39 13.01 10.07 -1.02
CA GLY A 39 14.20 9.25 -0.72
C GLY A 39 13.90 7.84 -0.21
N MET A 40 12.62 7.46 -0.15
CA MET A 40 12.17 6.11 0.23
C MET A 40 11.69 5.35 -1.01
N TYR A 41 11.93 4.05 -1.06
CA TYR A 41 11.38 3.18 -2.09
C TYR A 41 10.05 2.58 -1.60
N VAL A 42 8.97 2.83 -2.34
CA VAL A 42 7.60 2.47 -1.97
C VAL A 42 7.09 1.40 -2.93
N CYS A 43 6.45 0.35 -2.39
CA CYS A 43 5.99 -0.81 -3.14
C CYS A 43 4.51 -1.10 -2.85
N PRO A 44 3.56 -0.33 -3.42
CA PRO A 44 2.17 -0.29 -2.96
C PRO A 44 1.44 -1.64 -2.89
N ASP A 45 1.61 -2.48 -3.91
CA ASP A 45 0.92 -3.77 -3.98
C ASP A 45 1.54 -4.83 -3.07
N ILE A 46 2.86 -4.81 -2.92
CA ILE A 46 3.57 -5.64 -1.94
C ILE A 46 3.16 -5.25 -0.52
N ASP A 47 3.15 -3.95 -0.22
CA ASP A 47 2.78 -3.41 1.08
C ASP A 47 1.32 -3.75 1.42
N THR A 48 0.40 -3.59 0.46
CA THR A 48 -1.03 -3.91 0.65
C THR A 48 -1.26 -5.38 0.96
N ILE A 49 -0.60 -6.30 0.25
CA ILE A 49 -0.66 -7.74 0.56
C ILE A 49 -0.08 -8.03 1.94
N THR A 50 1.06 -7.43 2.26
CA THR A 50 1.75 -7.61 3.55
C THR A 50 0.87 -7.15 4.71
N TYR A 51 0.32 -5.94 4.64
CA TYR A 51 -0.58 -5.42 5.67
C TYR A 51 -1.88 -6.21 5.75
N GLY A 52 -2.40 -6.67 4.61
CA GLY A 52 -3.62 -7.47 4.55
C GLY A 52 -3.50 -8.80 5.27
N LEU A 53 -2.38 -9.51 5.05
CA LEU A 53 -2.09 -10.79 5.69
C LEU A 53 -1.67 -10.64 7.17
N ALA A 54 -1.04 -9.53 7.53
CA ALA A 54 -0.68 -9.21 8.91
C ALA A 54 -1.85 -8.64 9.75
N GLU A 55 -3.06 -8.55 9.17
CA GLU A 55 -4.22 -7.89 9.79
C GLU A 55 -3.99 -6.43 10.17
N LEU A 56 -3.05 -5.75 9.50
CA LEU A 56 -2.69 -4.35 9.71
C LEU A 56 -3.33 -3.41 8.71
N LEU A 57 -3.91 -3.92 7.61
CA LEU A 57 -4.53 -3.10 6.57
C LEU A 57 -5.70 -2.25 7.10
N ASP A 58 -5.78 -1.00 6.68
CA ASP A 58 -6.98 -0.19 6.81
C ASP A 58 -8.03 -0.68 5.81
N VAL A 59 -8.98 -1.50 6.29
CA VAL A 59 -10.01 -2.14 5.45
C VAL A 59 -11.08 -1.17 4.97
N GLU A 60 -11.31 -0.06 5.68
CA GLU A 60 -12.30 0.95 5.27
C GLU A 60 -11.77 1.74 4.09
N ARG A 61 -10.50 2.13 4.14
CA ARG A 61 -9.82 2.82 3.04
C ARG A 61 -9.42 1.89 1.90
N GLY A 62 -9.12 0.64 2.21
CA GLY A 62 -8.67 -0.38 1.26
C GLY A 62 -7.16 -0.41 1.01
N TRP A 63 -6.40 0.52 1.61
CA TRP A 63 -4.94 0.63 1.51
C TRP A 63 -4.35 1.30 2.76
N GLY A 64 -3.05 1.11 2.98
CA GLY A 64 -2.33 1.67 4.12
C GLY A 64 -2.60 0.93 5.44
N ILE A 65 -2.03 1.43 6.53
CA ILE A 65 -2.08 0.78 7.84
C ILE A 65 -3.25 1.33 8.66
N LYS A 66 -4.00 0.45 9.33
CA LYS A 66 -5.09 0.81 10.23
C LYS A 66 -4.59 1.74 11.33
N LYS A 67 -5.35 2.81 11.58
CA LYS A 67 -5.02 3.86 12.59
C LYS A 67 -3.75 4.66 12.29
N ASP A 68 -3.19 4.59 11.08
CA ASP A 68 -2.10 5.47 10.69
C ASP A 68 -2.56 6.93 10.60
N THR A 69 -1.62 7.86 10.73
CA THR A 69 -1.88 9.31 10.72
C THR A 69 -1.12 9.99 9.59
N PHE A 70 -1.63 11.13 9.15
CA PHE A 70 -1.00 11.91 8.07
C PHE A 70 -0.15 13.08 8.59
N GLY A 71 0.35 13.00 9.83
CA GLY A 71 1.07 14.10 10.49
C GLY A 71 2.30 14.56 9.69
N PHE A 72 3.11 13.61 9.22
CA PHE A 72 4.24 13.88 8.32
C PHE A 72 3.78 14.61 7.07
N TYR A 73 2.79 14.07 6.35
CA TYR A 73 2.31 14.62 5.10
C TYR A 73 1.76 16.05 5.25
N VAL A 74 0.95 16.30 6.28
CA VAL A 74 0.41 17.64 6.59
C VAL A 74 1.55 18.62 6.86
N ARG A 75 2.53 18.24 7.68
CA ARG A 75 3.67 19.10 8.00
C ARG A 75 4.55 19.35 6.78
N TRP A 76 4.77 18.31 5.97
CA TRP A 76 5.56 18.38 4.74
C TRP A 76 4.92 19.33 3.72
N LYS A 77 3.61 19.22 3.51
CA LYS A 77 2.83 20.13 2.64
C LYS A 77 2.90 21.58 3.09
N PHE A 78 2.84 21.82 4.39
CA PHE A 78 3.02 23.16 4.95
C PHE A 78 4.41 23.74 4.64
N LEU A 79 5.48 22.95 4.85
CA LEU A 79 6.85 23.39 4.61
C LEU A 79 7.14 23.59 3.12
N ALA A 80 6.68 22.69 2.26
CA ALA A 80 6.79 22.81 0.81
C ALA A 80 6.13 24.09 0.30
N LYS A 81 4.88 24.37 0.73
CA LYS A 81 4.18 25.62 0.39
C LYS A 81 4.95 26.85 0.85
N ARG A 82 5.53 26.84 2.05
CA ARG A 82 6.37 27.95 2.55
C ARG A 82 7.64 28.16 1.73
N ARG A 83 8.14 27.13 1.06
CA ARG A 83 9.33 27.17 0.20
C ARG A 83 8.99 27.39 -1.27
N GLY A 84 7.71 27.56 -1.62
CA GLY A 84 7.27 27.67 -3.02
C GLY A 84 7.45 26.39 -3.82
N LEU A 85 7.45 25.23 -3.17
CA LEU A 85 7.61 23.92 -3.80
C LEU A 85 6.24 23.25 -4.01
N GLU A 86 6.09 22.57 -5.15
CA GLU A 86 4.99 21.66 -5.40
C GLU A 86 5.32 20.25 -4.90
N LEU A 87 4.36 19.59 -4.26
CA LEU A 87 4.54 18.23 -3.76
C LEU A 87 4.03 17.20 -4.75
N VAL A 88 4.87 16.21 -5.02
CA VAL A 88 4.44 14.98 -5.64
C VAL A 88 3.81 14.10 -4.55
N THR A 89 2.49 13.95 -4.60
CA THR A 89 1.79 12.93 -3.82
C THR A 89 1.84 11.66 -4.64
N GLY A 90 2.54 10.62 -4.16
CA GLY A 90 2.70 9.37 -4.90
C GLY A 90 1.39 8.73 -5.37
N ILE A 91 1.50 7.67 -6.19
CA ILE A 91 0.39 6.99 -6.88
C ILE A 91 -0.68 6.40 -5.92
N LEU A 92 -0.40 6.33 -4.61
CA LEU A 92 -1.30 5.83 -3.56
C LEU A 92 -2.70 6.51 -3.50
N LEU A 93 -2.89 7.68 -4.13
CA LEU A 93 -4.21 8.33 -4.20
C LEU A 93 -5.08 7.86 -5.37
N HIS A 94 -4.58 7.00 -6.26
CA HIS A 94 -5.24 6.61 -7.51
C HIS A 94 -5.50 5.09 -7.66
N ILE A 95 -5.25 4.29 -6.61
CA ILE A 95 -5.52 2.83 -6.56
C ILE A 95 -6.62 2.52 -5.55
#